data_AF-A0A4V1AVL1-F1
#
_entry.id   AF-A0A4V1AVL1-F1
#
_cell.length_a   1.000
_cell.length_b   1.000
_cell.length_c   1.000
_cell.angle_alpha   90.00
_cell.angle_beta   90.00
_cell.angle_gamma   90.00
#
_symmetry.space_group_name_H-M   'P 1'
#
loop_
_entity.id
_entity.type
_entity.pdbx_description
1 polymer ?
#
loop_
_entity_poly.entity_id
_entity_poly.type
_entity_poly.pdbx_seq_one_letter_code
_entity_poly.pdbx_strand_id
1 'polypeptide(L)'
;MGQEKKIIPLQLLVDFLLGQCNIDLDHSICITFDDGPDFDFYDLEYPGLGLQRSFLNILNEFQEEVGDKQPKIQATSFVIASPEARTAIDNSALLGKGWLSDNWWRKAEQSSLIEIQNHSWDHRHPSLANLDRGDMLGNFWCVDDFDSCKLQVIQAGKVIRERLGGKRPNLFAYPYGQASDYLRHEFFPHFIPIHGIRAAFSTQPEYVHKNSERWFLPRFAFLEHWQSGMELEAIIRGKF
;
A
#
# COMPACT_ATOMS: atom_id res chain seq x y z
N MET A 1 -11.75 13.98 27.54
CA MET A 1 -11.05 14.53 26.37
C MET A 1 -10.17 13.43 25.82
N GLY A 2 -10.44 12.94 24.61
CA GLY A 2 -9.58 11.94 23.98
C GLY A 2 -8.27 12.57 23.54
N GLN A 3 -7.15 11.85 23.66
CA GLN A 3 -5.88 12.31 23.10
C GLN A 3 -6.00 12.47 21.58
N GLU A 4 -5.39 13.54 21.06
CA GLU A 4 -5.38 13.88 19.64
C GLU A 4 -4.62 12.81 18.85
N LYS A 5 -5.26 12.25 17.81
CA LYS A 5 -4.65 11.24 16.95
C LYS A 5 -3.74 11.92 15.92
N LYS A 6 -2.61 11.30 15.59
CA LYS A 6 -1.66 11.83 14.60
C LYS A 6 -1.48 10.88 13.43
N ILE A 7 -1.64 11.36 12.21
CA ILE A 7 -1.20 10.63 11.02
C ILE A 7 0.32 10.72 10.95
N ILE A 8 0.98 9.57 10.80
CA ILE A 8 2.43 9.46 10.69
C ILE A 8 2.81 8.72 9.40
N PRO A 9 4.04 8.93 8.89
CA PRO A 9 4.58 8.10 7.81
C PRO A 9 4.61 6.62 8.19
N LEU A 10 4.26 5.73 7.27
CA LEU A 10 4.33 4.29 7.49
C LEU A 10 5.76 3.81 7.80
N GLN A 11 6.78 4.45 7.22
CA GLN A 11 8.17 4.18 7.55
C GLN A 11 8.49 4.38 9.02
N LEU A 12 7.87 5.38 9.67
CA LEU A 12 8.13 5.70 11.06
C LEU A 12 7.64 4.57 11.99
N LEU A 13 6.50 3.96 11.64
CA LEU A 13 6.01 2.77 12.31
C LEU A 13 6.99 1.59 12.15
N VAL A 14 7.51 1.39 10.95
CA VAL A 14 8.47 0.31 10.68
C VAL A 14 9.79 0.55 11.41
N ASP A 15 10.29 1.78 11.42
CA ASP A 15 11.48 2.17 12.19
C ASP A 15 11.28 1.85 13.68
N PHE A 16 10.10 2.16 14.24
CA PHE A 16 9.75 1.87 15.62
C PHE A 16 9.72 0.37 15.92
N LEU A 17 9.05 -0.42 15.07
CA LEU A 17 8.97 -1.89 15.23
C LEU A 17 10.33 -2.57 15.11
N LEU A 18 11.25 -1.98 14.34
CA LEU A 18 12.63 -2.48 14.20
C LEU A 18 13.58 -1.95 15.28
N GLY A 19 13.10 -1.16 16.24
CA GLY A 19 13.92 -0.55 17.29
C GLY A 19 14.92 0.50 16.76
N GLN A 20 14.65 1.07 15.58
CA GLN A 20 15.51 2.05 14.92
C GLN A 20 15.16 3.49 15.31
N CYS A 21 14.02 3.70 15.97
CA CYS A 21 13.69 4.94 16.64
C CYS A 21 13.04 4.66 18.01
N ASN A 22 13.20 5.60 18.94
CA ASN A 22 12.60 5.55 20.27
C ASN A 22 11.64 6.72 20.42
N ILE A 23 10.47 6.57 19.83
CA ILE A 23 9.37 7.54 19.85
C ILE A 23 8.11 6.85 20.34
N ASP A 24 7.26 7.62 21.02
CA ASP A 24 5.93 7.15 21.35
C ASP A 24 5.02 7.29 20.13
N LEU A 25 4.53 6.16 19.63
CA LEU A 25 3.58 6.09 18.52
C LEU A 25 2.17 5.80 19.00
N ASP A 26 1.92 5.81 20.32
CA ASP A 26 0.56 5.72 20.81
C ASP A 26 -0.29 6.84 20.19
N HIS A 27 -1.57 6.53 19.95
CA HIS A 27 -2.48 7.44 19.26
C HIS A 27 -2.05 7.86 17.84
N SER A 28 -1.19 7.10 17.17
CA SER A 28 -0.82 7.35 15.77
C SER A 28 -1.63 6.52 14.77
N ILE A 29 -1.75 7.02 13.54
CA ILE A 29 -2.45 6.40 12.43
C ILE A 29 -1.51 6.40 11.23
N CYS A 30 -1.41 5.28 10.51
CA CYS A 30 -0.81 5.25 9.18
C CYS A 30 -1.92 5.12 8.15
N ILE A 31 -1.84 5.87 7.05
CA ILE A 31 -2.81 5.78 5.95
C ILE A 31 -2.13 5.07 4.78
N THR A 32 -2.76 4.02 4.28
CA THR A 32 -2.31 3.28 3.12
C THR A 32 -3.44 3.07 2.14
N PHE A 33 -3.14 3.05 0.86
CA PHE A 33 -4.04 2.63 -0.20
C PHE A 33 -3.28 1.73 -1.16
N ASP A 34 -4.01 0.82 -1.78
CA ASP A 34 -3.45 -0.29 -2.56
C ASP A 34 -3.81 -0.10 -4.05
N ASP A 35 -3.23 -0.95 -4.90
CA ASP A 35 -3.32 -0.99 -6.38
C ASP A 35 -2.67 0.17 -7.16
N GLY A 36 -2.73 1.39 -6.63
CA GLY A 36 -2.15 2.58 -7.25
C GLY A 36 -2.93 3.17 -8.43
N PRO A 37 -4.26 3.34 -8.35
CA PRO A 37 -5.01 4.04 -9.39
C PRO A 37 -4.66 5.53 -9.43
N ASP A 38 -4.94 6.18 -10.55
CA ASP A 38 -4.71 7.61 -10.76
C ASP A 38 -5.50 8.48 -9.78
N PHE A 39 -6.60 7.97 -9.18
CA PHE A 39 -7.35 8.61 -8.09
C PHE A 39 -6.51 8.88 -6.83
N ASP A 40 -5.37 8.20 -6.66
CA ASP A 40 -4.44 8.51 -5.58
C ASP A 40 -3.88 9.94 -5.72
N PHE A 41 -3.74 10.42 -6.95
CA PHE A 41 -3.01 11.66 -7.27
C PHE A 41 -3.87 12.71 -8.01
N TYR A 42 -4.66 12.29 -8.98
CA TYR A 42 -5.47 13.17 -9.83
C TYR A 42 -6.92 13.19 -9.39
N ASP A 43 -7.51 14.39 -9.33
CA ASP A 43 -8.97 14.47 -9.33
C ASP A 43 -9.46 14.02 -10.71
N LEU A 44 -10.46 13.16 -10.73
CA LEU A 44 -10.95 12.55 -11.97
C LEU A 44 -12.46 12.54 -12.00
N GLU A 45 -13.02 12.81 -13.18
CA GLU A 45 -14.45 12.67 -13.44
C GLU A 45 -14.80 11.18 -13.53
N TYR A 46 -15.52 10.66 -12.53
CA TYR A 46 -16.01 9.28 -12.58
C TYR A 46 -17.36 9.22 -13.32
N PRO A 47 -17.50 8.39 -14.36
CA PRO A 47 -18.74 8.27 -15.14
C PRO A 47 -19.97 8.03 -14.26
N GLY A 48 -20.93 8.94 -14.31
CA GLY A 48 -22.19 8.87 -13.56
C GLY A 48 -22.13 9.35 -12.11
N LEU A 49 -20.93 9.57 -11.54
CA LEU A 49 -20.73 10.05 -10.17
C LEU A 49 -20.09 11.45 -10.10
N GLY A 50 -19.53 11.94 -11.20
CA GLY A 50 -18.90 13.25 -11.31
C GLY A 50 -17.47 13.27 -10.75
N LEU A 51 -16.94 14.47 -10.54
CA LEU A 51 -15.58 14.69 -10.03
C LEU A 51 -15.35 14.01 -8.67
N GLN A 52 -14.38 13.11 -8.63
CA GLN A 52 -13.83 12.52 -7.41
C GLN A 52 -12.53 13.24 -7.06
N ARG A 53 -12.41 13.69 -5.81
CA ARG A 53 -11.16 14.28 -5.30
C ARG A 53 -10.11 13.21 -5.09
N SER A 54 -8.85 13.52 -5.39
CA SER A 54 -7.75 12.61 -5.15
C SER A 54 -7.33 12.54 -3.69
N PHE A 55 -6.72 11.42 -3.29
CA PHE A 55 -6.13 11.31 -1.96
C PHE A 55 -5.04 12.36 -1.73
N LEU A 56 -4.21 12.67 -2.74
CA LEU A 56 -3.22 13.74 -2.62
C LEU A 56 -3.86 15.07 -2.25
N ASN A 57 -4.91 15.47 -2.96
CA ASN A 57 -5.54 16.76 -2.73
C ASN A 57 -6.26 16.83 -1.39
N ILE A 58 -6.91 15.73 -0.97
CA ILE A 58 -7.49 15.62 0.37
C ILE A 58 -6.40 15.75 1.45
N LEU A 59 -5.24 15.10 1.28
CA LEU A 59 -4.12 15.20 2.21
C LEU A 59 -3.52 16.61 2.25
N ASN A 60 -3.45 17.29 1.10
CA ASN A 60 -2.95 18.66 1.01
C ASN A 60 -3.90 19.64 1.72
N GLU A 61 -5.20 19.57 1.45
CA GLU A 61 -6.22 20.38 2.13
C GLU A 61 -6.20 20.14 3.65
N PHE A 62 -6.12 18.87 4.07
CA PHE A 62 -6.02 18.53 5.49
C PHE A 62 -4.75 19.11 6.12
N GLN A 63 -3.61 19.05 5.43
CA GLN A 63 -2.36 19.66 5.92
C GLN A 63 -2.48 21.18 6.09
N GLU A 64 -3.11 21.86 5.13
CA GLU A 64 -3.37 23.31 5.21
C GLU A 64 -4.31 23.66 6.38
N GLU A 65 -5.34 22.83 6.62
CA GLU A 65 -6.31 23.03 7.71
C GLU A 65 -5.68 22.88 9.09
N VAL A 66 -4.88 21.84 9.30
CA VAL A 66 -4.33 21.52 10.63
C VAL A 66 -3.03 22.25 10.96
N GLY A 67 -2.25 22.63 9.94
CA GLY A 67 -0.97 23.32 10.08
C GLY A 67 -0.02 22.63 11.06
N ASP A 68 0.59 23.41 11.96
CA ASP A 68 1.62 22.94 12.90
C ASP A 68 1.14 21.88 13.90
N LYS A 69 -0.17 21.66 14.05
CA LYS A 69 -0.70 20.57 14.88
C LYS A 69 -0.33 19.21 14.32
N GLN A 70 -0.09 19.14 13.00
CA GLN A 70 0.32 17.92 12.32
C GLN A 70 1.48 18.19 11.37
N PRO A 71 2.70 18.35 11.92
CA PRO A 71 3.85 18.87 11.18
C PRO A 71 4.32 17.96 10.04
N LYS A 72 3.88 16.70 10.03
CA LYS A 72 4.15 15.75 8.94
C LYS A 72 2.92 14.88 8.70
N ILE A 73 2.41 14.93 7.47
CA ILE A 73 1.35 14.05 6.96
C ILE A 73 1.95 13.32 5.76
N GLN A 74 1.86 12.00 5.77
CA GLN A 74 2.28 11.18 4.65
C GLN A 74 1.47 9.88 4.65
N ALA A 75 0.87 9.57 3.50
CA ALA A 75 0.27 8.29 3.22
C ALA A 75 1.20 7.42 2.36
N THR A 76 0.86 6.15 2.21
CA THR A 76 1.59 5.20 1.36
C THR A 76 0.67 4.58 0.32
N SER A 77 1.01 4.73 -0.96
CA SER A 77 0.39 4.00 -2.07
C SER A 77 1.21 2.74 -2.37
N PHE A 78 0.61 1.57 -2.22
CA PHE A 78 1.19 0.33 -2.70
C PHE A 78 0.74 0.11 -4.15
N VAL A 79 1.69 0.13 -5.10
CA VAL A 79 1.37 0.12 -6.54
C VAL A 79 1.70 -1.22 -7.20
N ILE A 80 0.88 -1.62 -8.17
CA ILE A 80 1.14 -2.80 -9.01
C ILE A 80 2.22 -2.45 -10.04
N ALA A 81 3.31 -3.22 -10.08
CA ALA A 81 4.48 -2.80 -10.86
C ALA A 81 4.35 -3.00 -12.38
N SER A 82 3.78 -4.12 -12.84
CA SER A 82 3.73 -4.51 -14.25
C SER A 82 2.87 -3.54 -15.06
N PRO A 83 3.44 -2.86 -16.07
CA PRO A 83 2.65 -2.05 -17.01
C PRO A 83 1.57 -2.87 -17.72
N GLU A 84 1.90 -4.09 -18.13
CA GLU A 84 0.97 -4.98 -18.84
C GLU A 84 -0.19 -5.41 -17.94
N ALA A 85 0.09 -5.75 -16.67
CA ALA A 85 -0.95 -6.09 -15.71
C ALA A 85 -1.87 -4.90 -15.45
N ARG A 86 -1.29 -3.70 -15.22
CA ARG A 86 -2.08 -2.48 -15.02
C ARG A 86 -2.99 -2.14 -16.19
N THR A 87 -2.49 -2.25 -17.43
CA THR A 87 -3.33 -2.07 -18.63
C THR A 87 -4.45 -3.11 -18.71
N ALA A 88 -4.17 -4.39 -18.42
CA ALA A 88 -5.18 -5.43 -18.46
C ALA A 88 -6.25 -5.26 -17.37
N ILE A 89 -5.84 -4.90 -16.14
CA ILE A 89 -6.73 -4.63 -15.01
C ILE A 89 -7.60 -3.41 -15.32
N ASP A 90 -7.00 -2.30 -15.78
CA ASP A 90 -7.74 -1.08 -16.12
C ASP A 90 -8.84 -1.35 -17.16
N ASN A 91 -8.52 -2.11 -18.21
CA ASN A 91 -9.46 -2.43 -19.29
C ASN A 91 -10.61 -3.36 -18.86
N SER A 92 -10.43 -4.19 -17.84
CA SER A 92 -11.36 -5.29 -17.53
C SER A 92 -12.06 -5.18 -16.18
N ALA A 93 -11.43 -4.52 -15.19
CA ALA A 93 -11.93 -4.36 -13.84
C ALA A 93 -12.18 -2.89 -13.46
N LEU A 94 -11.67 -1.95 -14.26
CA LEU A 94 -12.03 -0.52 -14.17
C LEU A 94 -12.84 -0.12 -15.42
N LEU A 95 -12.49 0.99 -16.06
CA LEU A 95 -13.23 1.58 -17.18
C LEU A 95 -12.42 1.69 -18.48
N GLY A 96 -11.23 1.09 -18.55
CA GLY A 96 -10.34 1.17 -19.71
C GLY A 96 -9.92 2.61 -20.05
N LYS A 97 -9.75 3.45 -19.03
CA LYS A 97 -9.44 4.89 -19.19
C LYS A 97 -7.96 5.21 -19.00
N GLY A 98 -7.12 4.20 -18.77
CA GLY A 98 -5.72 4.37 -18.44
C GLY A 98 -5.50 4.83 -17.00
N TRP A 99 -6.42 4.51 -16.08
CA TRP A 99 -6.41 4.99 -14.70
C TRP A 99 -5.49 4.20 -13.76
N LEU A 100 -4.70 3.26 -14.28
CA LEU A 100 -3.60 2.63 -13.54
C LEU A 100 -2.27 3.06 -14.14
N SER A 101 -2.03 4.37 -14.26
CA SER A 101 -0.80 4.91 -14.84
C SER A 101 0.32 5.04 -13.79
N ASP A 102 1.58 5.17 -14.24
CA ASP A 102 2.75 5.43 -13.36
C ASP A 102 3.31 6.85 -13.54
N ASN A 103 2.62 7.69 -14.33
CA ASN A 103 3.10 9.02 -14.71
C ASN A 103 3.17 10.00 -13.51
N TRP A 104 2.51 9.64 -12.40
CA TRP A 104 2.39 10.45 -11.19
C TRP A 104 3.28 9.95 -10.06
N TRP A 105 3.78 8.71 -10.09
CA TRP A 105 4.52 8.09 -8.97
C TRP A 105 5.69 8.95 -8.49
N ARG A 106 6.48 9.49 -9.42
CA ARG A 106 7.60 10.37 -9.09
C ARG A 106 7.15 11.72 -8.51
N LYS A 107 6.03 12.26 -8.98
CA LYS A 107 5.47 13.53 -8.50
C LYS A 107 4.87 13.37 -7.11
N ALA A 108 4.21 12.23 -6.84
CA ALA A 108 3.75 11.84 -5.51
C ALA A 108 4.90 11.83 -4.51
N GLU A 109 6.00 11.14 -4.81
CA GLU A 109 7.20 11.15 -3.96
C GLU A 109 7.75 12.56 -3.71
N GLN A 110 7.80 13.40 -4.76
CA GLN A 110 8.28 14.78 -4.65
C GLN A 110 7.37 15.68 -3.80
N SER A 111 6.06 15.38 -3.73
CA SER A 111 5.12 16.11 -2.87
C SER A 111 5.38 15.89 -1.38
N SER A 112 6.09 14.81 -1.02
CA SER A 112 6.26 14.32 0.36
C SER A 112 4.96 13.87 1.07
N LEU A 113 3.78 13.99 0.43
CA LEU A 113 2.49 13.58 0.99
C LEU A 113 2.14 12.12 0.70
N ILE A 114 2.66 11.55 -0.39
CA ILE A 114 2.42 10.15 -0.77
C ILE A 114 3.77 9.47 -1.04
N GLU A 115 4.03 8.38 -0.32
CA GLU A 115 5.15 7.48 -0.59
C GLU A 115 4.70 6.30 -1.47
N ILE A 116 5.51 5.91 -2.46
CA ILE A 116 5.22 4.80 -3.37
C ILE A 116 5.94 3.53 -2.91
N GLN A 117 5.19 2.45 -2.73
CA GLN A 117 5.66 1.15 -2.24
C GLN A 117 5.13 0.00 -3.09
N ASN A 118 5.54 -1.24 -2.77
CA ASN A 118 5.37 -2.38 -3.66
C ASN A 118 4.08 -3.15 -3.37
N HIS A 119 3.18 -3.28 -4.36
CA HIS A 119 2.00 -4.14 -4.30
C HIS A 119 2.06 -5.32 -5.26
N SER A 120 3.24 -5.95 -5.30
CA SER A 120 3.58 -7.06 -6.17
C SER A 120 3.77 -6.70 -7.66
N TRP A 121 4.08 -7.71 -8.48
CA TRP A 121 4.30 -7.53 -9.91
C TRP A 121 2.99 -7.30 -10.65
N ASP A 122 2.03 -8.18 -10.45
CA ASP A 122 0.80 -8.22 -11.25
C ASP A 122 -0.46 -8.41 -10.40
N HIS A 123 -0.32 -8.30 -9.07
CA HIS A 123 -1.39 -8.53 -8.09
C HIS A 123 -1.98 -9.95 -8.14
N ARG A 124 -1.44 -10.82 -9.00
CA ARG A 124 -2.09 -12.06 -9.44
C ARG A 124 -3.56 -11.83 -9.82
N HIS A 125 -3.88 -10.69 -10.41
CA HIS A 125 -5.27 -10.24 -10.56
C HIS A 125 -6.10 -11.18 -11.47
N PRO A 126 -7.36 -11.52 -11.13
CA PRO A 126 -8.24 -12.39 -11.93
C PRO A 126 -8.36 -11.99 -13.40
N SER A 127 -8.36 -10.69 -13.67
CA SER A 127 -8.37 -10.11 -15.02
C SER A 127 -7.23 -10.54 -15.94
N LEU A 128 -6.16 -11.12 -15.40
CA LEU A 128 -5.01 -11.57 -16.18
C LEU A 128 -5.22 -12.97 -16.78
N ALA A 129 -6.40 -13.56 -16.63
CA ALA A 129 -6.72 -14.91 -17.13
C ALA A 129 -6.44 -15.05 -18.64
N ASN A 130 -6.62 -13.98 -19.41
CA ASN A 130 -6.38 -13.95 -20.84
C ASN A 130 -4.89 -13.81 -21.22
N LEU A 131 -3.98 -13.62 -20.26
CA LEU A 131 -2.55 -13.41 -20.48
C LEU A 131 -1.69 -14.67 -20.22
N ASP A 132 -2.33 -15.85 -20.10
CA ASP A 132 -1.67 -17.15 -19.90
C ASP A 132 -0.68 -17.11 -18.71
N ARG A 133 -1.20 -16.76 -17.52
CA ARG A 133 -0.43 -16.57 -16.27
C ARG A 133 -0.58 -17.74 -15.27
N GLY A 134 -1.10 -18.87 -15.76
CA GLY A 134 -1.37 -20.08 -14.98
C GLY A 134 -2.66 -20.03 -14.15
N ASP A 135 -2.98 -21.16 -13.52
CA ASP A 135 -4.34 -21.53 -13.07
C ASP A 135 -4.81 -20.93 -11.72
N MET A 136 -4.01 -20.08 -11.06
CA MET A 136 -4.33 -19.54 -9.72
C MET A 136 -4.25 -18.01 -9.66
N LEU A 137 -5.10 -17.33 -10.44
CA LEU A 137 -5.33 -15.88 -10.30
C LEU A 137 -6.38 -15.59 -9.21
N GLY A 138 -6.38 -14.38 -8.65
CA GLY A 138 -7.19 -14.02 -7.49
C GLY A 138 -6.74 -14.66 -6.18
N ASN A 139 -5.53 -15.21 -6.16
CA ASN A 139 -4.97 -15.94 -5.03
C ASN A 139 -3.47 -15.60 -4.92
N PHE A 140 -3.06 -15.09 -3.77
CA PHE A 140 -1.66 -14.78 -3.50
C PHE A 140 -0.95 -15.84 -2.64
N TRP A 141 -1.68 -16.82 -2.10
CA TRP A 141 -1.09 -17.98 -1.41
C TRP A 141 -0.21 -18.83 -2.33
N CYS A 142 -0.42 -18.76 -3.65
CA CYS A 142 0.38 -19.49 -4.64
C CYS A 142 1.76 -18.87 -4.91
N VAL A 143 2.12 -17.77 -4.26
CA VAL A 143 3.47 -17.20 -4.31
C VAL A 143 4.28 -17.90 -3.23
N ASP A 144 4.66 -19.16 -3.47
CA ASP A 144 5.16 -20.11 -2.45
C ASP A 144 6.53 -20.73 -2.79
N ASP A 145 7.21 -20.19 -3.80
CA ASP A 145 8.57 -20.57 -4.17
C ASP A 145 9.46 -19.35 -4.45
N PHE A 146 10.76 -19.59 -4.62
CA PHE A 146 11.73 -18.50 -4.84
C PHE A 146 11.45 -17.71 -6.13
N ASP A 147 11.06 -18.38 -7.21
CA ASP A 147 10.93 -17.75 -8.53
C ASP A 147 9.68 -16.87 -8.61
N SER A 148 8.55 -17.33 -8.08
CA SER A 148 7.33 -16.55 -7.89
C SER A 148 7.57 -15.36 -6.97
N CYS A 149 8.22 -15.56 -5.81
CA CYS A 149 8.58 -14.46 -4.90
C CYS A 149 9.53 -13.44 -5.57
N LYS A 150 10.51 -13.91 -6.34
CA LYS A 150 11.44 -13.04 -7.07
C LYS A 150 10.71 -12.19 -8.11
N LEU A 151 9.77 -12.75 -8.84
CA LEU A 151 8.94 -11.97 -9.77
C LEU A 151 8.11 -10.93 -9.00
N GLN A 152 7.33 -11.38 -8.03
CA GLN A 152 6.37 -10.54 -7.32
C GLN A 152 7.03 -9.46 -6.47
N VAL A 153 8.20 -9.72 -5.88
CA VAL A 153 8.85 -8.76 -4.97
C VAL A 153 10.03 -8.06 -5.63
N ILE A 154 11.00 -8.82 -6.16
CA ILE A 154 12.27 -8.25 -6.63
C ILE A 154 12.09 -7.55 -7.97
N GLN A 155 11.45 -8.20 -8.95
CA GLN A 155 11.24 -7.61 -10.26
C GLN A 155 10.28 -6.41 -10.19
N ALA A 156 9.21 -6.51 -9.41
CA ALA A 156 8.34 -5.39 -9.09
C ALA A 156 9.10 -4.20 -8.50
N GLY A 157 9.91 -4.44 -7.47
CA GLY A 157 10.71 -3.40 -6.83
C GLY A 157 11.71 -2.72 -7.77
N LYS A 158 12.25 -3.43 -8.78
CA LYS A 158 13.13 -2.84 -9.79
C LYS A 158 12.39 -1.86 -10.70
N VAL A 159 11.22 -2.25 -11.21
CA VAL A 159 10.41 -1.37 -12.08
C VAL A 159 9.94 -0.14 -11.34
N ILE A 160 9.45 -0.29 -10.11
CA ILE A 160 9.08 0.84 -9.27
C ILE A 160 10.29 1.75 -9.06
N ARG A 161 11.46 1.18 -8.72
CA ARG A 161 12.69 1.96 -8.52
C ARG A 161 13.07 2.79 -9.75
N GLU A 162 12.95 2.23 -10.94
CA GLU A 162 13.23 2.94 -12.20
C GLU A 162 12.28 4.12 -12.38
N ARG A 163 10.98 3.94 -12.12
CA ARG A 163 9.97 5.02 -12.20
C ARG A 163 10.17 6.11 -11.16
N LEU A 164 10.66 5.75 -9.97
CA LEU A 164 10.96 6.70 -8.90
C LEU A 164 12.34 7.38 -9.03
N GLY A 165 13.06 7.18 -10.14
CA GLY A 165 14.37 7.81 -10.34
C GLY A 165 15.46 7.27 -9.42
N GLY A 166 15.37 5.99 -9.01
CA GLY A 166 16.39 5.28 -8.27
C GLY A 166 16.05 4.99 -6.81
N LYS A 167 15.02 5.62 -6.23
CA LYS A 167 14.49 5.28 -4.89
C LYS A 167 13.83 3.91 -4.94
N ARG A 168 14.30 2.99 -4.10
CA ARG A 168 13.80 1.61 -4.06
C ARG A 168 12.62 1.51 -3.08
N PRO A 169 11.47 0.89 -3.45
CA PRO A 169 10.45 0.56 -2.48
C PRO A 169 11.01 -0.48 -1.50
N ASN A 170 10.70 -0.31 -0.22
CA ASN A 170 11.19 -1.14 0.87
C ASN A 170 10.05 -1.60 1.79
N LEU A 171 8.80 -1.32 1.44
CA LEU A 171 7.60 -1.86 2.09
C LEU A 171 6.80 -2.64 1.06
N PHE A 172 6.07 -3.65 1.53
CA PHE A 172 5.27 -4.52 0.68
C PHE A 172 3.85 -4.70 1.23
N ALA A 173 2.81 -4.51 0.43
CA ALA A 173 1.47 -4.93 0.80
C ALA A 173 1.10 -6.19 0.02
N TYR A 174 0.58 -7.19 0.71
CA TYR A 174 0.12 -8.42 0.08
C TYR A 174 -1.18 -8.17 -0.69
N PRO A 175 -1.25 -8.49 -2.00
CA PRO A 175 -2.52 -8.61 -2.70
C PRO A 175 -3.49 -9.49 -1.89
N TYR A 176 -4.71 -9.00 -1.71
CA TYR A 176 -5.77 -9.66 -0.93
C TYR A 176 -5.43 -9.91 0.56
N GLY A 177 -4.34 -9.33 1.09
CA GLY A 177 -3.85 -9.63 2.44
C GLY A 177 -3.31 -11.05 2.64
N GLN A 178 -3.07 -11.79 1.55
CA GLN A 178 -2.71 -13.22 1.57
C GLN A 178 -1.20 -13.42 1.41
N ALA A 179 -0.60 -14.33 2.17
CA ALA A 179 0.85 -14.59 2.11
C ALA A 179 1.17 -16.05 2.40
N SER A 180 1.80 -16.76 1.47
CA SER A 180 2.27 -18.13 1.72
C SER A 180 3.26 -18.19 2.90
N ASP A 181 3.37 -19.36 3.52
CA ASP A 181 4.39 -19.63 4.55
C ASP A 181 5.80 -19.40 4.01
N TYR A 182 6.06 -19.80 2.76
CA TYR A 182 7.36 -19.57 2.13
C TYR A 182 7.67 -18.08 1.99
N LEU A 183 6.74 -17.28 1.46
CA LEU A 183 6.96 -15.84 1.29
C LEU A 183 7.22 -15.14 2.63
N ARG A 184 6.42 -15.48 3.65
CA ARG A 184 6.42 -14.86 4.97
C ARG A 184 7.59 -15.31 5.87
N HIS A 185 7.88 -16.60 5.91
CA HIS A 185 8.82 -17.19 6.87
C HIS A 185 10.17 -17.57 6.26
N GLU A 186 10.25 -17.74 4.93
CA GLU A 186 11.50 -18.09 4.25
C GLU A 186 12.03 -16.93 3.40
N PHE A 187 11.24 -16.40 2.47
CA PHE A 187 11.69 -15.42 1.50
C PHE A 187 12.01 -14.06 2.13
N PHE A 188 11.03 -13.43 2.80
CA PHE A 188 11.25 -12.11 3.38
C PHE A 188 12.33 -12.05 4.46
N PRO A 189 12.45 -13.02 5.38
CA PRO A 189 13.49 -12.99 6.41
C PRO A 189 14.90 -13.23 5.86
N HIS A 190 15.05 -14.19 4.94
CA HIS A 190 16.39 -14.69 4.55
C HIS A 190 16.97 -14.03 3.30
N PHE A 191 16.18 -13.32 2.50
CA PHE A 191 16.63 -12.73 1.23
C PHE A 191 16.63 -11.18 1.20
N ILE A 192 16.63 -10.54 2.37
CA ILE A 192 16.66 -9.06 2.53
C ILE A 192 17.72 -8.37 1.67
N PRO A 193 18.99 -8.84 1.60
CA PRO A 193 20.00 -8.18 0.75
C PRO A 193 19.61 -8.10 -0.73
N ILE A 194 18.76 -9.02 -1.19
CA ILE A 194 18.32 -9.09 -2.58
C ILE A 194 17.06 -8.24 -2.79
N HIS A 195 16.04 -8.34 -1.92
CA HIS A 195 14.75 -7.66 -2.12
C HIS A 195 14.61 -6.30 -1.42
N GLY A 196 15.37 -6.01 -0.37
CA GLY A 196 15.38 -4.71 0.33
C GLY A 196 14.11 -4.37 1.14
N ILE A 197 13.03 -5.14 1.00
CA ILE A 197 11.82 -5.03 1.83
C ILE A 197 12.16 -5.15 3.33
N ARG A 198 11.61 -4.23 4.12
CA ARG A 198 11.81 -4.06 5.56
C ARG A 198 10.63 -4.57 6.36
N ALA A 199 9.41 -4.50 5.83
CA ALA A 199 8.20 -5.02 6.45
C ALA A 199 7.14 -5.29 5.38
N ALA A 200 6.19 -6.17 5.69
CA ALA A 200 5.09 -6.50 4.81
C ALA A 200 3.73 -6.44 5.54
N PHE A 201 2.68 -6.02 4.83
CA PHE A 201 1.38 -5.66 5.39
C PHE A 201 0.26 -6.53 4.84
N SER A 202 -0.51 -7.14 5.75
CA SER A 202 -1.70 -7.93 5.47
C SER A 202 -2.96 -7.05 5.56
N THR A 203 -4.13 -7.69 5.58
CA THR A 203 -5.43 -7.08 5.91
C THR A 203 -6.00 -7.66 7.21
N GLN A 204 -5.18 -8.27 8.09
CA GLN A 204 -5.66 -8.70 9.40
C GLN A 204 -6.17 -7.49 10.20
N PRO A 205 -7.41 -7.50 10.72
CA PRO A 205 -7.99 -6.33 11.38
C PRO A 205 -7.56 -6.24 12.84
N GLU A 206 -6.31 -5.80 13.04
CA GLU A 206 -5.74 -5.60 14.36
C GLU A 206 -4.96 -4.28 14.43
N TYR A 207 -4.87 -3.71 15.64
CA TYR A 207 -3.98 -2.60 15.90
C TYR A 207 -2.52 -3.08 15.94
N VAL A 208 -1.63 -2.33 15.28
CA VAL A 208 -0.20 -2.66 15.34
C VAL A 208 0.35 -2.43 16.75
N HIS A 209 1.10 -3.39 17.26
CA HIS A 209 1.81 -3.33 18.55
C HIS A 209 3.23 -3.87 18.39
N LYS A 210 4.06 -3.74 19.44
CA LYS A 210 5.50 -4.12 19.41
C LYS A 210 5.79 -5.58 19.05
N ASN A 211 4.81 -6.47 19.25
CA ASN A 211 4.94 -7.89 18.96
C ASN A 211 4.21 -8.29 17.66
N SER A 212 3.62 -7.32 16.93
CA SER A 212 3.04 -7.60 15.63
C SER A 212 4.12 -8.16 14.71
N GLU A 213 3.76 -9.17 13.95
CA GLU A 213 4.74 -9.87 13.14
C GLU A 213 5.12 -9.01 11.93
N ARG A 214 6.40 -8.65 11.86
CA ARG A 214 7.02 -7.75 10.86
C ARG A 214 6.67 -8.07 9.40
N TRP A 215 6.46 -9.34 9.07
CA TRP A 215 6.20 -9.80 7.71
C TRP A 215 4.71 -10.05 7.45
N PHE A 216 3.83 -9.67 8.38
CA PHE A 216 2.38 -9.80 8.21
C PHE A 216 1.64 -8.74 9.05
N LEU A 217 2.10 -7.50 8.99
CA LEU A 217 1.59 -6.42 9.81
C LEU A 217 0.11 -6.15 9.52
N PRO A 218 -0.74 -6.01 10.56
CA PRO A 218 -2.18 -5.88 10.40
C PRO A 218 -2.58 -4.50 9.86
N ARG A 219 -3.74 -4.46 9.19
CA ARG A 219 -4.40 -3.23 8.68
C ARG A 219 -5.91 -3.43 8.68
N PHE A 220 -6.64 -2.34 8.95
CA PHE A 220 -8.08 -2.29 8.74
C PHE A 220 -8.39 -1.85 7.30
N ALA A 221 -8.77 -2.79 6.44
CA ALA A 221 -9.16 -2.52 5.06
C ALA A 221 -10.62 -2.01 4.92
N PHE A 222 -10.81 -1.00 4.05
CA PHE A 222 -12.14 -0.53 3.63
C PHE A 222 -12.87 -1.63 2.85
N LEU A 223 -14.20 -1.67 2.95
CA LEU A 223 -15.10 -2.72 2.45
C LEU A 223 -15.03 -4.07 3.19
N GLU A 224 -13.89 -4.42 3.78
CA GLU A 224 -13.75 -5.63 4.61
C GLU A 224 -14.11 -5.39 6.07
N HIS A 225 -13.57 -4.33 6.67
CA HIS A 225 -13.66 -4.08 8.12
C HIS A 225 -14.47 -2.84 8.48
N TRP A 226 -14.62 -1.93 7.53
CA TRP A 226 -15.45 -0.73 7.67
C TRP A 226 -15.96 -0.29 6.30
N GLN A 227 -17.15 0.29 6.28
CA GLN A 227 -17.87 0.74 5.08
C GLN A 227 -18.43 2.15 5.23
N SER A 228 -18.28 2.75 6.42
CA SER A 228 -18.77 4.08 6.75
C SER A 228 -17.78 4.88 7.60
N GLY A 229 -17.91 6.20 7.59
CA GLY A 229 -17.11 7.08 8.46
C GLY A 229 -17.29 6.80 9.95
N MET A 230 -18.47 6.36 10.38
CA MET A 230 -18.74 6.00 11.79
C MET A 230 -17.97 4.75 12.22
N GLU A 231 -17.87 3.74 11.35
CA GLU A 231 -17.11 2.52 11.63
C GLU A 231 -15.60 2.80 11.63
N LEU A 232 -15.12 3.62 10.68
CA LEU A 232 -13.74 4.09 10.69
C LEU A 232 -13.42 4.87 11.98
N GLU A 233 -14.32 5.74 12.42
CA GLU A 233 -14.17 6.47 13.67
C GLU A 233 -14.11 5.52 14.88
N ALA A 234 -14.92 4.46 14.90
CA ALA A 234 -14.87 3.44 15.96
C ALA A 234 -13.50 2.75 16.01
N ILE A 235 -12.96 2.35 14.85
CA ILE A 235 -11.60 1.79 14.74
C ILE A 235 -10.57 2.79 15.26
N ILE A 236 -10.60 4.04 14.80
CA ILE A 236 -9.64 5.06 15.24
C ILE A 236 -9.70 5.29 16.76
N ARG A 237 -10.89 5.19 17.35
CA ARG A 237 -11.13 5.34 18.79
C ARG A 237 -10.77 4.12 19.63
N GLY A 238 -10.30 3.01 19.04
CA GLY A 238 -9.96 1.80 19.78
C GLY A 238 -11.19 0.94 20.14
N LYS A 239 -12.25 0.99 19.32
CA LYS A 239 -13.54 0.31 19.58
C LYS A 239 -13.87 -0.75 18.53
N PHE A 240 -12.84 -1.37 17.95
CA PHE A 240 -12.98 -2.50 17.04
C PHE A 240 -12.90 -3.82 17.80
#